data_AF-A0EBV3-F1
#
_entry.id   AF-A0EBV3-F1
#
_cell.length_a   1.000
_cell.length_b   1.000
_cell.length_c   1.000
_cell.angle_alpha   90.00
_cell.angle_beta   90.00
_cell.angle_gamma   90.00
#
_symmetry.space_group_name_H-M   'P 1'
#
loop_
_entity.id
_entity.type
_entity.pdbx_description
1 polymer ?
#
loop_
_entity_poly.entity_id
_entity_poly.type
_entity_poly.pdbx_seq_one_letter_code
_entity_poly.pdbx_strand_id
1 'polypeptide(L)'
;MILGSNLYLIYFKNTQKKENLITILQIVANRLILSPIIGLTTVLCLDQFGIITDLCELFILFITFCTPSAITILVMAKQYQQQLEDVVSLILFYQYILCIITLPVCMTIYLAIFQPK
;
A
#
# COMPACT_ATOMS: atom_id res chain seq x y z
N MET A 1 10.33 15.59 -3.23
CA MET A 1 9.49 16.81 -3.25
C MET A 1 8.71 17.04 -4.56
N ILE A 2 9.10 16.42 -5.68
CA ILE A 2 8.43 16.58 -7.00
C ILE A 2 7.09 15.82 -7.08
N LEU A 3 6.96 14.71 -6.36
CA LEU A 3 5.76 13.87 -6.38
C LEU A 3 4.54 14.56 -5.75
N GLY A 4 4.70 15.13 -4.56
CA GLY A 4 3.62 15.83 -3.85
C GLY A 4 3.12 17.06 -4.60
N SER A 5 4.02 17.79 -5.29
CA SER A 5 3.66 18.95 -6.10
C SER A 5 2.82 18.55 -7.33
N ASN A 6 3.19 17.45 -8.01
CA ASN A 6 2.41 16.92 -9.13
C ASN A 6 1.05 16.35 -8.70
N LEU A 7 0.99 15.62 -7.57
CA LEU A 7 -0.27 15.11 -7.01
C LEU A 7 -1.21 16.23 -6.58
N TYR A 8 -0.66 17.29 -5.95
CA TYR A 8 -1.43 18.45 -5.54
C TYR A 8 -2.02 19.21 -6.73
N LEU A 9 -1.25 19.41 -7.81
CA LEU A 9 -1.72 20.07 -9.03
C LEU A 9 -2.84 19.27 -9.73
N ILE A 10 -2.72 17.95 -9.80
CA ILE A 10 -3.75 17.08 -10.39
C ILE A 10 -5.02 17.11 -9.52
N TYR A 11 -4.88 17.04 -8.19
CA TYR A 11 -6.00 17.07 -7.25
C TYR A 11 -6.78 18.40 -7.28
N PHE A 12 -6.07 19.54 -7.22
CA PHE A 12 -6.70 20.86 -7.12
C PHE A 12 -7.34 21.30 -8.45
N LYS A 13 -6.80 20.85 -9.59
CA LYS A 13 -7.36 21.14 -10.91
C LYS A 13 -8.71 20.43 -11.14
N ASN A 14 -8.99 19.34 -10.44
CA ASN A 14 -10.09 18.42 -10.79
C ASN A 14 -11.15 18.24 -9.69
N THR A 15 -11.15 19.06 -8.64
CA THR A 15 -12.15 19.04 -7.54
C THR A 15 -13.61 19.25 -8.00
N GLN A 16 -13.84 19.53 -9.29
CA GLN A 16 -15.18 19.63 -9.89
C GLN A 16 -15.78 18.28 -10.34
N LYS A 17 -15.00 17.21 -10.49
CA LYS A 17 -15.55 15.88 -10.80
C LYS A 17 -15.94 15.19 -9.49
N LYS A 18 -17.25 14.95 -9.32
CA LYS A 18 -17.83 14.20 -8.21
C LYS A 18 -17.51 12.71 -8.36
N GLU A 19 -16.24 12.35 -8.32
CA GLU A 19 -15.83 10.95 -8.28
C GLU A 19 -16.24 10.37 -6.92
N ASN A 20 -16.74 9.13 -6.92
CA ASN A 20 -17.19 8.46 -5.70
C ASN A 20 -15.98 8.18 -4.80
N LEU A 21 -15.64 9.16 -3.96
CA LEU A 21 -14.58 9.06 -2.94
C LEU A 21 -14.72 7.80 -2.07
N ILE A 22 -15.96 7.34 -1.86
CA ILE A 22 -16.28 6.11 -1.14
C ILE A 22 -15.65 4.89 -1.83
N THR A 23 -15.73 4.80 -3.16
CA THR A 23 -15.16 3.68 -3.93
C THR A 23 -13.63 3.71 -3.86
N ILE A 24 -13.02 4.90 -3.95
CA ILE A 24 -11.56 5.06 -3.85
C ILE A 24 -11.08 4.67 -2.45
N LEU A 25 -11.78 5.13 -1.40
CA LEU A 25 -11.46 4.80 -0.02
C LEU A 25 -11.61 3.29 0.25
N GLN A 26 -12.63 2.65 -0.33
CA GLN A 26 -12.79 1.20 -0.25
C GLN A 26 -11.65 0.44 -0.93
N ILE A 27 -11.21 0.86 -2.12
CA ILE A 27 -10.07 0.24 -2.81
C ILE A 27 -8.79 0.36 -1.98
N VAL A 28 -8.53 1.55 -1.45
CA VAL A 28 -7.35 1.84 -0.63
C VAL A 28 -7.39 1.03 0.68
N ALA A 29 -8.52 1.06 1.40
CA ALA A 29 -8.70 0.32 2.64
C ALA A 29 -8.58 -1.20 2.41
N ASN A 30 -9.21 -1.72 1.36
CA ASN A 30 -9.15 -3.15 1.05
C ASN A 30 -7.72 -3.58 0.78
N ARG A 31 -6.93 -2.78 0.04
CA ARG A 31 -5.52 -3.08 -0.22
C ARG A 31 -4.64 -2.99 1.03
N LEU A 32 -4.84 -1.94 1.84
CA LEU A 32 -4.09 -1.75 3.10
C LEU A 32 -4.37 -2.84 4.14
N ILE A 33 -5.50 -3.56 4.03
CA ILE A 33 -5.85 -4.66 4.94
C ILE A 33 -5.50 -6.02 4.31
N LEU A 34 -5.87 -6.28 3.06
CA LEU A 34 -5.57 -7.56 2.40
C LEU A 34 -4.08 -7.80 2.26
N SER A 35 -3.30 -6.80 1.84
CA SER A 35 -1.87 -6.98 1.58
C SER A 35 -1.08 -7.40 2.83
N PRO A 36 -1.20 -6.76 4.01
CA PRO A 36 -0.52 -7.24 5.21
C PRO A 36 -1.09 -8.56 5.73
N ILE A 37 -2.39 -8.84 5.59
CA ILE A 37 -2.96 -10.14 5.96
C ILE A 37 -2.35 -11.26 5.11
N ILE A 38 -2.28 -11.05 3.79
CA ILE A 38 -1.62 -11.99 2.88
C ILE A 38 -0.15 -12.15 3.28
N GLY A 39 0.57 -11.04 3.49
CA GLY A 39 1.97 -11.07 3.91
C GLY A 39 2.20 -11.82 5.23
N LEU A 40 1.29 -11.72 6.19
CA LEU A 40 1.38 -12.44 7.46
C LEU A 40 1.11 -13.93 7.27
N THR A 41 0.10 -14.28 6.48
CA THR A 41 -0.19 -15.70 6.15
C THR A 41 0.93 -16.36 5.36
N THR A 42 1.59 -15.64 4.45
CA THR A 42 2.73 -16.18 3.70
C THR A 42 3.91 -16.40 4.62
N VAL A 43 4.26 -15.44 5.47
CA VAL A 43 5.35 -15.61 6.46
C VAL A 43 5.09 -16.82 7.36
N LEU A 44 3.89 -16.95 7.93
CA LEU A 44 3.56 -18.10 8.79
C LEU A 44 3.65 -19.44 8.04
N CYS A 45 3.22 -19.46 6.78
CA CYS A 45 3.33 -20.65 5.94
C CYS A 45 4.80 -21.00 5.68
N LEU A 46 5.63 -20.03 5.28
CA LEU A 46 7.05 -20.25 5.01
C LEU A 46 7.84 -20.69 6.25
N ASP A 47 7.50 -20.16 7.41
CA ASP A 47 8.06 -20.56 8.71
C ASP A 47 7.67 -22.01 9.05
N GLN A 48 6.39 -22.38 8.89
CA GLN A 48 5.91 -23.76 9.14
C GLN A 48 6.52 -24.79 8.18
N PHE A 49 6.77 -24.43 6.92
CA PHE A 49 7.44 -25.30 5.95
C PHE A 49 8.97 -25.29 6.07
N GLY A 50 9.55 -24.43 6.92
CA GLY A 50 10.99 -24.31 7.10
C GLY A 50 11.76 -23.88 5.84
N ILE A 51 11.09 -23.20 4.90
CA ILE A 51 11.69 -22.77 3.62
C ILE A 51 12.66 -21.61 3.86
N ILE A 52 12.26 -20.67 4.72
CA ILE A 52 13.10 -19.54 5.15
C ILE A 52 13.23 -19.64 6.66
N THR A 53 14.47 -19.82 7.12
CA THR A 53 14.80 -19.99 8.54
C THR A 53 15.35 -18.71 9.17
N ASP A 54 15.74 -17.71 8.36
CA ASP A 54 16.21 -16.43 8.87
C ASP A 54 15.03 -15.48 9.13
N LEU A 55 14.91 -15.05 10.38
CA LEU A 55 13.92 -14.06 10.83
C LEU A 55 14.04 -12.73 10.10
N CYS A 56 15.26 -12.37 9.66
CA CYS A 56 15.49 -11.13 8.91
C CYS A 56 14.87 -11.20 7.52
N GLU A 57 14.99 -12.33 6.83
CA GLU A 57 14.41 -12.52 5.49
C GLU A 57 12.88 -12.54 5.55
N LEU A 58 12.30 -13.24 6.53
CA LEU A 58 10.84 -13.23 6.77
C LEU A 58 10.31 -11.83 7.05
N PHE A 59 11.06 -11.02 7.82
CA PHE A 59 10.68 -9.64 8.12
C PHE A 59 10.73 -8.74 6.89
N ILE A 60 11.78 -8.85 6.05
CA ILE A 60 11.89 -8.09 4.80
C ILE A 60 10.75 -8.46 3.85
N LEU A 61 10.39 -9.75 3.77
CA LEU A 61 9.28 -10.23 2.97
C LEU A 61 7.96 -9.62 3.46
N PHE A 62 7.70 -9.63 4.76
CA PHE A 62 6.52 -8.99 5.37
C PHE A 62 6.45 -7.48 5.07
N ILE A 63 7.56 -6.76 5.23
CA ILE A 63 7.63 -5.33 4.93
C ILE A 63 7.24 -5.06 3.48
N THR A 64 7.72 -5.88 2.55
CA THR A 64 7.43 -5.71 1.13
C THR A 64 5.92 -5.77 0.85
N PHE A 65 5.19 -6.65 1.53
CA PHE A 65 3.72 -6.70 1.46
C PHE A 65 3.02 -5.50 2.11
N CYS A 66 3.64 -4.87 3.11
CA CYS A 66 3.10 -3.69 3.79
C CYS A 66 3.42 -2.37 3.05
N THR A 67 4.35 -2.37 2.09
CA THR A 67 4.70 -1.15 1.35
C THR A 67 3.56 -0.69 0.43
N PRO A 68 3.34 0.63 0.29
CA PRO A 68 2.29 1.16 -0.55
C PRO A 68 2.60 0.92 -2.03
N SER A 69 1.55 0.94 -2.85
CA SER A 69 1.68 0.68 -4.28
C SER A 69 2.67 1.62 -4.96
N ALA A 70 3.46 1.07 -5.89
CA ALA A 70 4.48 1.84 -6.59
C ALA A 70 3.88 2.93 -7.50
N ILE A 71 4.54 4.08 -7.52
CA ILE A 71 4.24 5.25 -8.38
C ILE A 71 4.24 4.87 -9.87
N THR A 72 4.93 3.80 -10.24
CA THR A 72 4.91 3.25 -11.60
C THR A 72 3.50 2.93 -12.09
N ILE A 73 2.55 2.63 -11.21
CA ILE A 73 1.14 2.46 -11.62
C ILE A 73 0.54 3.77 -12.13
N LEU A 74 0.91 4.92 -11.55
CA LEU A 74 0.47 6.22 -12.06
C LEU A 74 1.00 6.45 -13.48
N VAL A 75 2.29 6.16 -13.71
CA VAL A 75 2.91 6.32 -15.04
C VAL A 75 2.24 5.40 -16.06
N MET A 76 1.97 4.15 -15.69
CA MET A 76 1.24 3.20 -16.53
C MET A 76 -0.18 3.70 -16.82
N ALA A 77 -0.90 4.24 -15.84
CA ALA A 77 -2.22 4.84 -16.06
C ALA A 77 -2.15 6.01 -17.04
N LYS A 78 -1.15 6.91 -16.90
CA LYS A 78 -0.92 8.00 -17.87
C LYS A 78 -0.67 7.52 -19.28
N GLN A 79 0.09 6.43 -19.43
CA GLN A 79 0.48 5.90 -20.73
C GLN A 79 -0.65 5.10 -21.41
N TYR A 80 -1.42 4.32 -20.66
CA TYR A 80 -2.41 3.39 -21.21
C TYR A 80 -3.85 3.92 -21.15
N GLN A 81 -4.22 4.72 -20.15
CA GLN A 81 -5.58 5.27 -20.00
C GLN A 81 -5.55 6.66 -19.33
N GLN A 82 -5.30 7.70 -20.13
CA GLN A 82 -5.22 9.09 -19.67
C GLN A 82 -6.47 9.56 -18.88
N GLN A 83 -7.65 8.98 -19.13
CA GLN A 83 -8.89 9.31 -18.43
C GLN A 83 -8.93 8.83 -16.97
N LEU A 84 -8.07 7.89 -16.59
CA LEU A 84 -8.01 7.28 -15.25
C LEU A 84 -6.82 7.77 -14.42
N GLU A 85 -5.99 8.65 -14.98
CA GLU A 85 -4.85 9.26 -14.29
C GLU A 85 -5.28 9.91 -12.96
N ASP A 86 -6.38 10.66 -12.99
CA ASP A 86 -6.89 11.41 -11.84
C ASP A 86 -7.28 10.47 -10.70
N VAL A 87 -8.05 9.41 -11.01
CA VAL A 87 -8.50 8.40 -10.05
C VAL A 87 -7.31 7.69 -9.42
N VAL A 88 -6.34 7.26 -10.23
CA VAL A 88 -5.15 6.52 -9.77
C VAL A 88 -4.26 7.41 -8.90
N SER A 89 -4.13 8.70 -9.25
CA SER A 89 -3.38 9.66 -8.44
C SER A 89 -4.01 9.86 -7.06
N LEU A 90 -5.34 9.91 -6.98
CA LEU A 90 -6.09 10.07 -5.74
C LEU A 90 -5.98 8.80 -4.87
N ILE A 91 -6.10 7.61 -5.48
CA ILE A 91 -5.85 6.32 -4.81
C ILE A 91 -4.45 6.30 -4.19
N LEU A 92 -3.41 6.66 -4.95
CA LEU A 92 -2.04 6.68 -4.46
C LEU A 92 -1.86 7.68 -3.32
N PHE A 93 -2.43 8.88 -3.43
CA PHE A 93 -2.36 9.90 -2.38
C PHE A 93 -2.90 9.39 -1.04
N TYR A 94 -4.13 8.87 -1.04
CA TYR A 94 -4.73 8.32 0.18
C TYR A 94 -3.98 7.08 0.68
N GLN A 95 -3.47 6.24 -0.23
CA GLN A 95 -2.68 5.08 0.15
C GLN A 95 -1.38 5.50 0.86
N TYR A 96 -0.68 6.52 0.37
CA TYR A 96 0.53 7.02 1.02
C TYR A 96 0.24 7.65 2.38
N ILE A 97 -0.84 8.43 2.52
CA ILE A 97 -1.23 9.02 3.80
C ILE A 97 -1.59 7.94 4.82
N LEU A 98 -2.45 7.00 4.43
CA LEU A 98 -2.89 5.94 5.34
C LEU A 98 -1.74 4.98 5.69
N CYS A 99 -0.80 4.75 4.76
CA CYS A 99 0.36 3.91 4.98
C CYS A 99 1.23 4.39 6.15
N ILE A 100 1.31 5.71 6.39
CA ILE A 100 2.05 6.28 7.53
C ILE A 100 1.55 5.71 8.87
N ILE A 101 0.26 5.39 8.97
CA ILE A 101 -0.36 4.86 10.19
C ILE A 101 -0.42 3.33 10.15
N THR A 102 -0.79 2.73 9.02
CA THR A 102 -0.99 1.28 8.94
C THR A 102 0.32 0.50 9.01
N LEU A 103 1.41 1.04 8.46
CA LEU A 103 2.71 0.37 8.42
C LEU A 103 3.29 0.16 9.83
N PRO A 104 3.35 1.17 10.73
CA PRO A 104 3.79 0.93 12.10
C PRO A 104 2.83 0.01 12.88
N VAL A 105 1.51 0.07 12.62
CA VAL A 105 0.57 -0.88 13.24
C VAL A 105 0.85 -2.32 12.79
N CYS A 106 1.05 -2.56 11.50
CA CYS A 106 1.37 -3.89 10.97
C CYS A 106 2.70 -4.41 11.50
N MET A 107 3.73 -3.56 11.60
CA MET A 107 5.02 -3.93 12.20
C MET A 107 4.88 -4.29 13.68
N THR A 108 4.07 -3.52 14.43
CA THR A 108 3.81 -3.82 15.84
C THR A 108 3.14 -5.19 15.99
N ILE A 109 2.16 -5.51 15.12
CA ILE A 109 1.49 -6.81 15.11
C ILE A 109 2.48 -7.94 14.78
N TYR A 110 3.33 -7.75 13.76
CA TYR A 110 4.35 -8.74 13.40
C TYR A 110 5.30 -9.02 14.57
N LEU A 111 5.82 -7.96 15.20
CA LEU A 111 6.72 -8.10 16.35
C LEU A 111 6.03 -8.76 17.54
N ALA A 112 4.75 -8.49 17.79
CA ALA A 112 4.00 -9.15 18.85
C ALA A 112 3.81 -10.65 18.64
N ILE A 113 3.76 -11.11 17.38
CA ILE A 113 3.59 -12.53 17.02
C ILE A 113 4.93 -13.27 17.02
N PHE A 114 5.98 -12.64 16.47
CA PHE A 114 7.30 -13.25 16.29
C PHE A 114 8.30 -12.90 17.41
N GLN A 115 7.91 -12.14 18.43
CA GLN A 115 8.79 -11.89 19.57
C GLN A 115 9.18 -13.21 20.24
N PRO A 116 10.49 -13.56 20.29
CA PRO A 116 10.92 -14.65 21.14
C PRO A 116 10.65 -14.24 22.59
N LYS A 117 9.92 -15.11 23.32
CA LYS A 117 9.86 -15.02 24.78
C LYS A 117 11.24 -15.26 25.39
#